data_AF-A0A2D8DA01-F1
#
_entry.id   AF-A0A2D8DA01-F1
#
_cell.length_a   1.000
_cell.length_b   1.000
_cell.length_c   1.000
_cell.angle_alpha   90.00
_cell.angle_beta   90.00
_cell.angle_gamma   90.00
#
_symmetry.space_group_name_H-M   'P 1'
#
loop_
_entity.id
_entity.type
_entity.pdbx_description
1 polymer ?
#
loop_
_entity_poly.entity_id
_entity_poly.type
_entity_poly.pdbx_seq_one_letter_code
_entity_poly.pdbx_strand_id
1 'polypeptide(L)'
;MGLADLARTELILMMLRLAREPLVHFIALGTLIFGGWYWLHPPQPPMDEIVIDQREFDHLKTLWEAQWKREPSPQDVQAIIDRHVRKEVFYREGLRLNLDKNDEIIKRRLAQKMEAVAGDLGRLMKPATDDDLRAFLRDHPELFRVPQSYAFQQVLFLPTERRQAAATLASLRGGGSVPATSEARLGVPNVWPETTSIDLANAFGDGFPVQLAALPLGE
;
A
#
# COMPACT_ATOMS: atom_id res chain seq x y z
N MET A 1 34.90 -71.59 4.28
CA MET A 1 34.59 -70.87 3.03
C MET A 1 33.18 -70.33 3.19
N GLY A 2 33.06 -69.04 3.48
CA GLY A 2 31.87 -68.48 4.15
C GLY A 2 30.68 -68.30 3.21
N LEU A 3 29.47 -68.44 3.75
CA LEU A 3 28.19 -68.22 3.05
C LEU A 3 28.13 -66.87 2.30
N ALA A 4 28.89 -65.87 2.77
CA ALA A 4 29.04 -64.57 2.11
C ALA A 4 29.80 -64.62 0.77
N ASP A 5 30.76 -65.53 0.58
CA ASP A 5 31.45 -65.70 -0.71
C ASP A 5 30.55 -66.40 -1.73
N LEU A 6 29.78 -67.40 -1.30
CA LEU A 6 28.81 -68.08 -2.17
C LEU A 6 27.73 -67.10 -2.66
N ALA A 7 27.18 -66.27 -1.77
CA ALA A 7 26.21 -65.25 -2.14
C ALA A 7 26.79 -64.18 -3.08
N ARG A 8 28.05 -63.76 -2.91
CA ARG A 8 28.73 -62.84 -3.84
C ARG A 8 28.94 -63.47 -5.21
N THR A 9 29.32 -64.74 -5.25
CA THR A 9 29.60 -65.45 -6.51
C THR A 9 28.32 -65.66 -7.31
N GLU A 10 27.22 -66.04 -6.66
CA GLU A 10 25.89 -66.15 -7.26
C GLU A 10 25.38 -64.79 -7.78
N LEU A 11 25.59 -63.71 -7.01
CA LEU A 11 25.23 -62.35 -7.44
C LEU A 11 26.00 -61.93 -8.69
N ILE A 12 27.32 -62.19 -8.74
CA ILE A 12 28.17 -61.86 -9.89
C ILE A 12 27.76 -62.65 -11.13
N LEU A 13 27.46 -63.95 -10.98
CA LEU A 13 27.00 -64.80 -12.07
C LEU A 13 25.62 -64.36 -12.60
N MET A 14 24.72 -63.94 -11.70
CA MET A 14 23.41 -63.41 -12.05
C MET A 14 23.51 -62.05 -12.77
N MET A 15 24.41 -61.15 -12.34
CA MET A 15 24.70 -59.89 -13.03
C MET A 15 25.32 -60.11 -14.42
N LEU A 16 26.23 -61.07 -14.58
CA LEU A 16 26.83 -61.42 -15.87
C LEU A 16 25.82 -62.05 -16.85
N ARG A 17 24.83 -62.77 -16.32
CA ARG A 17 23.72 -63.32 -17.11
C ARG A 17 22.76 -62.22 -17.56
N LEU A 18 22.41 -61.30 -16.66
CA LEU A 18 21.56 -60.15 -16.95
C LEU A 18 22.22 -59.21 -17.97
N ALA A 19 23.54 -59.01 -17.86
CA ALA A 19 24.33 -58.22 -18.81
C ALA A 19 24.40 -58.81 -20.22
N ARG A 20 24.01 -60.08 -20.44
CA ARG A 20 23.91 -60.68 -21.78
C ARG A 20 22.52 -60.57 -22.41
N GLU A 21 21.53 -60.08 -21.67
CA GLU A 21 20.18 -59.94 -22.20
C GLU A 21 20.10 -58.74 -23.16
N PRO A 22 19.44 -58.88 -24.33
CA PRO A 22 19.26 -57.79 -25.28
C PRO A 22 18.58 -56.56 -24.66
N LEU A 23 17.70 -56.78 -23.68
CA LEU A 23 16.97 -55.74 -22.97
C LEU A 23 17.91 -54.81 -22.17
N VAL A 24 18.93 -55.37 -21.51
CA VAL A 24 19.88 -54.56 -20.72
C VAL A 24 20.74 -53.69 -21.61
N HIS A 25 21.15 -54.20 -22.77
CA HIS A 25 21.87 -53.40 -23.77
C HIS A 25 21.01 -52.28 -24.32
N PHE A 26 19.73 -52.55 -24.60
CA PHE A 26 18.79 -51.54 -25.06
C PHE A 26 18.58 -50.44 -24.02
N ILE A 27 18.39 -50.81 -22.75
CA ILE A 27 18.26 -49.85 -21.65
C ILE A 27 19.56 -49.05 -21.48
N ALA A 28 20.72 -49.71 -21.44
CA ALA A 28 22.00 -49.02 -21.28
C ALA A 28 22.29 -48.04 -22.42
N LEU A 29 22.02 -48.45 -23.67
CA LEU A 29 22.17 -47.59 -24.84
C LEU A 29 21.17 -46.42 -24.77
N GLY A 30 19.91 -46.69 -24.39
CA GLY A 30 18.91 -45.66 -24.16
C GLY A 30 19.35 -44.66 -23.10
N THR A 31 19.79 -45.13 -21.94
CA THR A 31 20.31 -44.28 -20.86
C THR A 31 21.50 -43.45 -21.32
N LEU A 32 22.41 -44.03 -22.11
CA LEU A 32 23.57 -43.31 -22.62
C LEU A 32 23.19 -42.22 -23.63
N ILE A 33 22.26 -42.52 -24.54
CA ILE A 33 21.74 -41.56 -25.53
C ILE A 33 20.93 -40.46 -24.85
N PHE A 34 19.93 -40.80 -24.03
CA PHE A 34 19.07 -39.84 -23.36
C PHE A 34 19.82 -39.05 -22.27
N GLY A 35 20.77 -39.67 -21.57
CA GLY A 35 21.63 -38.99 -20.61
C GLY A 35 22.58 -37.99 -21.27
N GLY A 36 23.20 -38.39 -22.38
CA GLY A 36 24.01 -37.46 -23.19
C GLY A 36 23.17 -36.33 -23.79
N TRP A 37 21.98 -36.64 -24.29
CA TRP A 37 21.04 -35.65 -24.81
C TRP A 37 20.60 -34.65 -23.74
N TYR A 38 20.28 -35.13 -22.53
CA TYR A 38 19.90 -34.28 -21.38
C TYR A 38 21.06 -33.39 -20.93
N TRP A 39 22.29 -33.88 -20.97
CA TRP A 39 23.47 -33.09 -20.63
C TRP A 39 23.78 -31.99 -21.66
N LEU A 40 23.53 -32.27 -22.95
CA LEU A 40 23.68 -31.30 -24.03
C LEU A 40 22.49 -30.32 -24.12
N HIS A 41 21.29 -30.74 -23.71
CA HIS A 41 20.05 -29.96 -23.71
C HIS A 41 19.40 -29.98 -22.32
N PRO A 42 20.00 -29.30 -21.32
CA PRO A 42 19.36 -29.16 -20.02
C PRO A 42 17.97 -28.55 -20.22
N PRO A 43 16.90 -29.10 -19.61
CA PRO A 43 15.54 -28.62 -19.81
C PRO A 43 15.48 -27.15 -19.44
N GLN A 44 15.32 -26.31 -20.46
CA GLN A 44 14.96 -24.92 -20.27
C GLN A 44 13.53 -24.93 -19.68
N PRO A 45 13.24 -24.15 -18.63
CA PRO A 45 11.87 -23.96 -18.20
C PRO A 45 11.02 -23.53 -19.41
N PRO A 46 9.74 -23.93 -19.50
CA PRO A 46 8.87 -23.73 -20.68
C PRO A 46 8.51 -22.26 -20.91
N MET A 47 9.51 -21.42 -21.11
CA MET A 47 9.44 -19.97 -21.21
C MET A 47 9.05 -19.50 -22.61
N ASP A 48 9.08 -20.38 -23.61
CA ASP A 48 8.99 -19.98 -25.03
C ASP A 48 7.59 -20.13 -25.64
N GLU A 49 6.65 -20.82 -24.97
CA GLU A 49 5.28 -20.95 -25.46
C GLU A 49 4.31 -20.02 -24.73
N ILE A 50 3.52 -19.26 -25.51
CA ILE A 50 2.44 -18.40 -25.02
C ILE A 50 1.14 -19.03 -25.51
N VAL A 51 0.47 -19.77 -24.63
CA VAL A 51 -0.82 -20.40 -24.92
C VAL A 51 -1.94 -19.45 -24.49
N ILE A 52 -2.80 -19.07 -25.44
CA ILE A 52 -4.02 -18.31 -25.17
C ILE A 52 -5.17 -19.31 -25.24
N ASP A 53 -5.69 -19.71 -24.08
CA ASP A 53 -6.86 -20.56 -23.99
C ASP A 53 -8.16 -19.74 -24.21
N GLN A 54 -9.28 -20.45 -24.31
CA GLN A 54 -10.59 -19.81 -24.53
C GLN A 54 -10.94 -18.83 -23.40
N ARG A 55 -10.56 -19.11 -22.15
CA ARG A 55 -10.88 -18.27 -21.00
C ARG A 55 -10.14 -16.93 -21.09
N GLU A 56 -8.85 -16.98 -21.39
CA GLU A 56 -8.02 -15.79 -21.59
C GLU A 56 -8.53 -15.00 -22.80
N PHE A 57 -8.88 -15.68 -23.90
CA PHE A 57 -9.47 -15.03 -25.07
C PHE A 57 -10.77 -14.28 -24.75
N ASP A 58 -11.69 -14.92 -24.02
CA ASP A 58 -12.95 -14.32 -23.60
C ASP A 58 -12.73 -13.12 -22.65
N HIS A 59 -11.73 -13.20 -21.78
CA HIS A 59 -11.32 -12.08 -20.94
C HIS A 59 -10.83 -10.90 -21.80
N LEU A 60 -9.99 -11.15 -22.80
CA LEU A 60 -9.50 -10.11 -23.70
C LEU A 60 -10.62 -9.46 -24.51
N LYS A 61 -11.61 -10.24 -24.95
CA LYS A 61 -12.84 -9.71 -25.58
C LYS A 61 -13.65 -8.84 -24.61
N THR A 62 -13.81 -9.28 -23.36
CA THR A 62 -14.53 -8.53 -22.33
C THR A 62 -13.88 -7.16 -22.09
N LEU A 63 -12.54 -7.12 -22.00
CA LEU A 63 -11.80 -5.86 -21.86
C LEU A 63 -11.99 -4.94 -23.08
N TRP A 64 -12.00 -5.51 -24.28
CA TRP A 64 -12.26 -4.77 -25.51
C TRP A 64 -13.66 -4.15 -25.52
N GLU A 65 -14.69 -4.94 -25.25
CA GLU A 65 -16.08 -4.48 -25.19
C GLU A 65 -16.28 -3.43 -24.09
N ALA A 66 -15.63 -3.59 -22.93
CA ALA A 66 -15.67 -2.60 -21.87
C ALA A 66 -15.12 -1.24 -22.31
N GLN A 67 -14.03 -1.24 -23.10
CA GLN A 67 -13.36 -0.03 -23.59
C GLN A 67 -14.07 0.61 -24.80
N TRP A 68 -14.46 -0.20 -25.79
CA TRP A 68 -14.94 0.29 -27.09
C TRP A 68 -16.46 0.20 -27.26
N LYS A 69 -17.16 -0.40 -26.28
CA LYS A 69 -18.63 -0.58 -26.27
C LYS A 69 -19.18 -1.28 -27.52
N ARG A 70 -18.38 -2.15 -28.14
CA ARG A 70 -18.75 -2.96 -29.30
C ARG A 70 -17.97 -4.27 -29.32
N GLU A 71 -18.50 -5.26 -30.02
CA GLU A 71 -17.79 -6.51 -30.28
C GLU A 71 -16.57 -6.30 -31.20
N PRO A 72 -15.49 -7.09 -31.02
CA PRO A 72 -14.32 -7.03 -31.89
C PRO A 72 -14.61 -7.68 -33.25
N SER A 73 -14.21 -6.99 -34.33
CA SER A 73 -14.18 -7.57 -35.67
C SER A 73 -13.04 -8.60 -35.78
N PRO A 74 -13.00 -9.45 -36.82
CA PRO A 74 -11.89 -10.40 -37.00
C PRO A 74 -10.49 -9.75 -37.04
N GLN A 75 -10.39 -8.53 -37.58
CA GLN A 75 -9.13 -7.77 -37.56
C GLN A 75 -8.79 -7.26 -36.16
N ASP A 76 -9.79 -6.80 -35.40
CA ASP A 76 -9.60 -6.39 -34.01
C ASP A 76 -9.16 -7.57 -33.14
N VAL A 77 -9.73 -8.77 -33.37
CA VAL A 77 -9.35 -10.01 -32.69
C VAL A 77 -7.86 -10.28 -32.85
N GLN A 78 -7.34 -10.22 -34.08
CA GLN A 78 -5.91 -10.42 -34.32
C GLN A 78 -5.07 -9.37 -33.60
N ALA A 79 -5.46 -8.09 -33.66
CA ALA A 79 -4.75 -7.01 -32.99
C ALA A 79 -4.75 -7.15 -31.45
N ILE A 80 -5.84 -7.65 -30.87
CA ILE A 80 -5.95 -7.94 -29.43
C ILE A 80 -4.96 -9.06 -29.05
N ILE A 81 -4.92 -10.15 -29.83
CA ILE A 81 -4.01 -11.27 -29.64
C ILE A 81 -2.56 -10.82 -29.75
N ASP A 82 -2.19 -10.15 -30.85
CA ASP A 82 -0.82 -9.69 -31.10
C ASP A 82 -0.32 -8.77 -29.98
N ARG A 83 -1.19 -7.86 -29.50
CA ARG A 83 -0.87 -6.96 -28.38
C ARG A 83 -0.67 -7.74 -27.08
N HIS A 84 -1.52 -8.73 -26.81
CA HIS A 84 -1.39 -9.57 -25.62
C HIS A 84 -0.10 -10.39 -25.66
N VAL A 85 0.17 -11.07 -26.77
CA VAL A 85 1.40 -11.87 -26.96
C VAL A 85 2.63 -11.00 -26.78
N ARG A 86 2.68 -9.82 -27.42
CA ARG A 86 3.81 -8.89 -27.27
C ARG A 86 4.03 -8.45 -25.82
N LYS A 87 2.93 -8.17 -25.11
CA LYS A 87 2.98 -7.81 -23.69
C LYS A 87 3.56 -8.95 -22.85
N GLU A 88 3.15 -10.20 -23.09
CA GLU A 88 3.71 -11.36 -22.39
C GLU A 88 5.18 -11.60 -22.71
N VAL A 89 5.59 -11.44 -23.99
CA VAL A 89 7.00 -11.49 -24.39
C VAL A 89 7.82 -10.46 -23.62
N PHE A 90 7.39 -9.19 -23.60
CA PHE A 90 8.11 -8.15 -22.87
C PHE A 90 8.10 -8.35 -21.36
N TYR A 91 7.02 -8.88 -20.80
CA TYR A 91 6.96 -9.19 -19.38
C TYR A 91 7.99 -10.27 -19.01
N ARG A 92 7.99 -11.40 -19.74
CA ARG A 92 8.95 -12.50 -19.52
C ARG A 92 10.39 -12.05 -19.72
N GLU A 93 10.66 -11.29 -20.79
CA GLU A 93 11.99 -10.76 -21.06
C GLU A 93 12.44 -9.73 -20.01
N GLY A 94 11.53 -8.88 -19.54
CA GLY A 94 11.79 -7.95 -18.46
C GLY A 94 12.19 -8.66 -17.16
N LEU A 95 11.53 -9.76 -16.82
CA LEU A 95 11.92 -10.60 -15.68
C LEU A 95 13.28 -11.27 -15.90
N ARG A 96 13.55 -11.79 -17.11
CA ARG A 96 14.85 -12.38 -17.47
C ARG A 96 16.00 -11.39 -17.29
N LEU A 97 15.75 -10.12 -17.61
CA LEU A 97 16.66 -9.00 -17.44
C LEU A 97 16.65 -8.39 -16.03
N ASN A 98 15.86 -8.95 -15.09
CA ASN A 98 15.67 -8.45 -13.73
C ASN A 98 15.22 -6.99 -13.64
N LEU A 99 14.46 -6.50 -14.63
CA LEU A 99 13.96 -5.12 -14.66
C LEU A 99 12.90 -4.85 -13.57
N ASP A 100 12.41 -5.89 -12.90
CA ASP A 100 11.54 -5.79 -11.73
C ASP A 100 12.31 -5.52 -10.42
N LYS A 101 13.63 -5.73 -10.40
CA LYS A 101 14.44 -5.63 -9.18
C LYS A 101 14.90 -4.21 -8.92
N ASN A 102 14.80 -3.79 -7.66
CA ASN A 102 15.26 -2.49 -7.17
C ASN A 102 14.67 -1.27 -7.91
N ASP A 103 13.50 -1.44 -8.54
CA ASP A 103 12.75 -0.36 -9.18
C ASP A 103 11.65 0.15 -8.25
N GLU A 104 11.74 1.44 -7.86
CA GLU A 104 10.78 2.07 -6.95
C GLU A 104 9.38 2.26 -7.57
N ILE A 105 9.26 2.37 -8.90
CA ILE A 105 7.96 2.47 -9.57
C ILE A 105 7.22 1.13 -9.46
N ILE A 106 7.92 0.01 -9.72
CA ILE A 106 7.36 -1.34 -9.62
C ILE A 106 7.01 -1.67 -8.17
N LYS A 107 7.90 -1.38 -7.23
CA LYS A 107 7.66 -1.56 -5.79
C LYS A 107 6.42 -0.79 -5.32
N ARG A 108 6.30 0.49 -5.70
CA ARG A 108 5.11 1.31 -5.37
C ARG A 108 3.84 0.74 -5.98
N ARG A 109 3.86 0.33 -7.24
CA ARG A 109 2.70 -0.30 -7.92
C ARG A 109 2.26 -1.59 -7.22
N LEU A 110 3.21 -2.42 -6.78
CA LEU A 110 2.90 -3.67 -6.10
C LEU A 110 2.31 -3.42 -4.71
N ALA A 111 2.86 -2.46 -3.96
CA ALA A 111 2.30 -2.02 -2.68
C ALA A 111 0.85 -1.56 -2.82
N GLN A 112 0.58 -0.68 -3.80
CA GLN A 112 -0.79 -0.22 -4.09
C GLN A 112 -1.75 -1.36 -4.44
N LYS A 113 -1.30 -2.34 -5.23
CA LYS A 113 -2.12 -3.53 -5.53
C LYS A 113 -2.43 -4.34 -4.27
N MET A 114 -1.47 -4.51 -3.36
CA MET A 114 -1.72 -5.22 -2.10
C MET A 114 -2.61 -4.43 -1.15
N GLU A 115 -2.49 -3.10 -1.09
CA GLU A 115 -3.40 -2.25 -0.32
C GLU A 115 -4.85 -2.41 -0.81
N ALA A 116 -5.07 -2.50 -2.13
CA ALA A 116 -6.40 -2.76 -2.70
C ALA A 116 -6.94 -4.13 -2.25
N VAL A 117 -6.12 -5.19 -2.34
CA VAL A 117 -6.50 -6.54 -1.87
C VAL A 117 -6.80 -6.55 -0.37
N ALA A 118 -5.96 -5.90 0.43
CA ALA A 118 -6.15 -5.79 1.87
C ALA A 118 -7.42 -5.02 2.23
N GLY A 119 -7.73 -3.94 1.50
CA GLY A 119 -8.96 -3.18 1.66
C GLY A 119 -10.21 -3.97 1.29
N ASP A 120 -10.15 -4.78 0.23
CA ASP A 120 -11.25 -5.68 -0.16
C ASP A 120 -11.44 -6.80 0.87
N LEU A 121 -10.35 -7.38 1.40
CA LEU A 121 -10.41 -8.34 2.50
C LEU A 121 -10.96 -7.72 3.79
N GLY A 122 -10.57 -6.48 4.12
CA GLY A 122 -11.11 -5.73 5.25
C GLY A 122 -12.61 -5.46 5.13
N ARG A 123 -13.13 -5.29 3.90
CA ARG A 123 -14.58 -5.21 3.63
C ARG A 123 -15.29 -6.56 3.71
N LEU A 124 -14.59 -7.66 3.47
CA LEU A 124 -15.09 -9.03 3.65
C LEU A 124 -15.04 -9.49 5.11
N MET A 125 -14.16 -8.91 5.93
CA MET A 125 -14.22 -9.05 7.38
C MET A 125 -15.50 -8.39 7.88
N LYS A 126 -16.20 -9.06 8.79
CA LYS A 126 -17.50 -8.63 9.33
C LYS A 126 -17.38 -7.14 9.74
N PRO A 127 -18.18 -6.22 9.15
CA PRO A 127 -18.09 -4.81 9.49
C PRO A 127 -18.28 -4.64 11.00
N ALA A 128 -17.59 -3.66 11.58
CA ALA A 128 -17.70 -3.34 12.99
C ALA A 128 -19.18 -3.20 13.37
N THR A 129 -19.60 -3.93 14.39
CA THR A 129 -20.96 -3.84 14.89
C THR A 129 -21.14 -2.55 15.68
N ASP A 130 -22.39 -2.16 15.88
CA ASP A 130 -22.73 -1.00 16.69
C ASP A 130 -22.23 -1.14 18.16
N ASP A 131 -22.12 -2.38 18.65
CA ASP A 131 -21.52 -2.68 19.95
C ASP A 131 -20.00 -2.48 19.96
N ASP A 132 -19.31 -2.86 18.88
CA ASP A 132 -17.87 -2.63 18.72
C ASP A 132 -17.56 -1.12 18.67
N LEU A 133 -18.39 -0.35 17.95
CA LEU A 133 -18.27 1.11 17.88
C LEU A 133 -18.52 1.77 19.24
N ARG A 134 -19.54 1.31 19.97
CA ARG A 134 -19.79 1.78 21.35
C ARG A 134 -18.65 1.44 22.30
N ALA A 135 -18.06 0.25 22.17
CA ALA A 135 -16.89 -0.13 22.98
C ALA A 135 -15.70 0.77 22.66
N PHE A 136 -15.39 0.96 21.37
CA PHE A 136 -14.31 1.85 20.92
C PHE A 136 -14.50 3.29 21.39
N LEU A 137 -15.72 3.83 21.32
CA LEU A 137 -16.03 5.17 21.82
C LEU A 137 -15.80 5.31 23.34
N ARG A 138 -16.14 4.28 24.12
CA ARG A 138 -15.91 4.27 25.57
C ARG A 138 -14.43 4.14 25.92
N ASP A 139 -13.67 3.39 25.11
CA ASP A 139 -12.26 3.11 25.35
C ASP A 139 -11.36 4.27 24.88
N HIS A 140 -11.85 5.12 23.97
CA HIS A 140 -11.12 6.26 23.40
C HIS A 140 -11.84 7.61 23.54
N PRO A 141 -12.30 8.00 24.75
CA PRO A 141 -13.05 9.25 24.94
C PRO A 141 -12.24 10.49 24.55
N GLU A 142 -10.93 10.43 24.59
CA GLU A 142 -10.00 11.50 24.19
C GLU A 142 -10.08 11.86 22.70
N LEU A 143 -10.36 10.88 21.83
CA LEU A 143 -10.44 11.09 20.38
C LEU A 143 -11.74 11.79 19.96
N PHE A 144 -12.76 11.75 20.82
CA PHE A 144 -14.12 12.22 20.51
C PHE A 144 -14.58 13.38 21.41
N ARG A 145 -13.66 14.08 22.07
CA ARG A 145 -13.96 15.32 22.79
C ARG A 145 -14.07 16.49 21.83
N VAL A 146 -15.12 17.30 21.98
CA VAL A 146 -15.18 18.63 21.37
C VAL A 146 -14.20 19.53 22.12
N PRO A 147 -13.18 20.10 21.45
CA PRO A 147 -12.26 21.02 22.09
C PRO A 147 -13.03 22.23 22.61
N GLN A 148 -12.64 22.77 23.77
CA GLN A 148 -13.25 24.01 24.26
C GLN A 148 -13.02 25.14 23.25
N SER A 149 -14.06 25.89 22.95
CA SER A 149 -14.01 27.04 22.06
C SER A 149 -14.18 28.35 22.84
N TYR A 150 -13.49 29.40 22.37
CA TYR A 150 -13.55 30.72 22.96
C TYR A 150 -13.76 31.76 21.86
N ALA A 151 -14.57 32.78 22.15
CA ALA A 151 -14.68 33.99 21.35
C ALA A 151 -14.23 35.17 22.21
N PHE A 152 -13.30 35.97 21.69
CA PHE A 152 -12.74 37.09 22.45
C PHE A 152 -12.33 38.25 21.54
N GLN A 153 -12.20 39.42 22.14
CA GLN A 153 -11.61 40.60 21.52
C GLN A 153 -10.35 40.96 22.30
N GLN A 154 -9.32 41.41 21.60
CA GLN A 154 -8.06 41.85 22.20
C GLN A 154 -7.66 43.23 21.71
N VAL A 155 -6.95 43.96 22.56
CA VAL A 155 -6.31 45.23 22.23
C VAL A 155 -4.82 45.09 22.49
N LEU A 156 -4.02 45.16 21.42
CA LEU A 156 -2.58 44.92 21.48
C LEU A 156 -1.81 46.22 21.75
N PHE A 157 -0.90 46.17 22.72
CA PHE A 157 0.01 47.26 23.07
C PHE A 157 1.47 46.84 22.87
N LEU A 158 2.29 47.75 22.38
CA LEU A 158 3.74 47.57 22.33
C LEU A 158 4.32 47.69 23.75
N PRO A 159 5.50 47.08 24.04
CA PRO A 159 6.13 47.18 25.36
C PRO A 159 6.35 48.62 25.85
N THR A 160 6.51 49.57 24.92
CA THR A 160 6.68 51.01 25.18
C THR A 160 5.39 51.72 25.61
N GLU A 161 4.22 51.15 25.33
CA GLU A 161 2.89 51.75 25.53
C GLU A 161 2.24 51.34 26.86
N ARG A 162 3.03 50.83 27.82
CA ARG A 162 2.53 50.26 29.08
C ARG A 162 1.62 51.19 29.89
N ARG A 163 1.89 52.50 29.85
CA ARG A 163 1.03 53.52 30.51
C ARG A 163 -0.34 53.63 29.84
N GLN A 164 -0.38 53.53 28.52
CA GLN A 164 -1.62 53.57 27.76
C GLN A 164 -2.42 52.28 27.97
N ALA A 165 -1.75 51.11 27.98
CA ALA A 165 -2.38 49.84 28.29
C ALA A 165 -3.09 49.86 29.66
N ALA A 166 -2.43 50.39 30.70
CA ALA A 166 -3.02 50.52 32.03
C ALA A 166 -4.23 51.48 32.06
N ALA A 167 -4.16 52.61 31.35
CA ALA A 167 -5.25 53.56 31.25
C ALA A 167 -6.46 52.97 30.48
N THR A 168 -6.22 52.26 29.39
CA THR A 168 -7.26 51.57 28.62
C THR A 168 -7.91 50.45 29.44
N LEU A 169 -7.12 49.63 30.14
CA LEU A 169 -7.67 48.59 31.01
C LEU A 169 -8.57 49.16 32.11
N ALA A 170 -8.15 50.27 32.74
CA ALA A 170 -8.97 50.95 33.75
C ALA A 170 -10.28 51.49 33.15
N SER A 171 -10.24 52.03 31.92
CA SER A 171 -11.44 52.48 31.21
C SER A 171 -12.39 51.33 30.87
N LEU A 172 -11.88 50.19 30.40
CA LEU A 172 -12.69 49.01 30.04
C LEU A 172 -13.38 48.41 31.26
N ARG A 173 -12.65 48.26 32.38
CA ARG A 173 -13.22 47.82 33.66
C ARG A 173 -14.29 48.77 34.21
N GLY A 174 -14.21 50.05 33.84
CA GLY A 174 -15.22 51.07 34.16
C GLY A 174 -16.44 51.07 33.21
N GLY A 175 -16.55 50.12 32.27
CA GLY A 175 -17.64 50.05 31.30
C GLY A 175 -17.44 50.95 30.07
N GLY A 176 -16.22 51.46 29.84
CA GLY A 176 -15.87 52.17 28.61
C GLY A 176 -15.90 51.25 27.39
N SER A 177 -16.11 51.82 26.20
CA SER A 177 -16.09 51.06 24.96
C SER A 177 -14.67 50.63 24.57
N VAL A 178 -14.56 49.50 23.85
CA VAL A 178 -13.31 49.07 23.24
C VAL A 178 -12.84 50.16 22.27
N PRO A 179 -11.62 50.70 22.44
CA PRO A 179 -11.12 51.75 21.56
C PRO A 179 -11.19 51.32 20.09
N ALA A 180 -11.75 52.17 19.23
CA ALA A 180 -11.83 51.92 17.78
C ALA A 180 -10.45 51.88 17.09
N THR A 181 -9.38 52.15 17.84
CA THR A 181 -8.00 52.11 17.37
C THR A 181 -7.39 50.74 17.68
N SER A 182 -7.23 49.92 16.65
CA SER A 182 -5.95 49.26 16.37
C SER A 182 -6.07 48.49 15.08
N GLU A 183 -5.43 48.99 14.04
CA GLU A 183 -4.94 48.19 12.92
C GLU A 183 -4.39 46.86 13.47
N ALA A 184 -4.47 45.75 12.72
CA ALA A 184 -3.88 44.48 13.12
C ALA A 184 -2.38 44.66 13.42
N ARG A 185 -2.07 45.02 14.66
CA ARG A 185 -0.70 45.25 15.12
C ARG A 185 -0.07 43.88 15.22
N LEU A 186 1.19 43.78 14.81
CA LEU A 186 1.94 42.52 14.82
C LEU A 186 1.33 41.42 13.91
N GLY A 187 0.42 41.79 12.99
CA GLY A 187 -0.21 40.85 12.04
C GLY A 187 -1.26 39.92 12.66
N VAL A 188 -1.71 40.20 13.90
CA VAL A 188 -2.70 39.37 14.61
C VAL A 188 -4.07 40.04 14.58
N PRO A 189 -5.16 39.32 14.25
CA PRO A 189 -6.52 39.85 14.34
C PRO A 189 -6.89 40.24 15.78
N ASN A 190 -7.62 41.34 15.95
CA ASN A 190 -8.10 41.79 17.25
C ASN A 190 -9.45 41.18 17.66
N VAL A 191 -10.18 40.60 16.71
CA VAL A 191 -11.46 39.91 16.96
C VAL A 191 -11.30 38.46 16.58
N TRP A 192 -11.50 37.57 17.55
CA TRP A 192 -11.47 36.13 17.35
C TRP A 192 -12.90 35.60 17.53
N PRO A 193 -13.52 35.07 16.45
CA PRO A 193 -14.80 34.38 16.57
C PRO A 193 -14.60 33.09 17.37
N GLU A 194 -15.68 32.34 17.60
CA GLU A 194 -15.63 31.06 18.29
C GLU A 194 -14.55 30.14 17.68
N THR A 195 -13.44 29.96 18.39
CA THR A 195 -12.23 29.31 17.92
C THR A 195 -11.77 28.30 18.95
N THR A 196 -11.34 27.12 18.50
CA THR A 196 -10.98 26.02 19.40
C THR A 196 -9.70 26.31 20.19
N SER A 197 -9.57 25.72 21.38
CA SER A 197 -8.38 25.83 22.21
C SER A 197 -7.12 25.33 21.49
N ILE A 198 -7.26 24.38 20.57
CA ILE A 198 -6.16 23.85 19.73
C ILE A 198 -5.70 24.91 18.73
N ASP A 199 -6.63 25.53 18.02
CA ASP A 199 -6.30 26.58 17.04
C ASP A 199 -5.72 27.82 17.73
N LEU A 200 -6.22 28.15 18.92
CA LEU A 200 -5.65 29.22 19.75
C LEU A 200 -4.24 28.87 20.25
N ALA A 201 -3.98 27.61 20.64
CA ALA A 201 -2.63 27.17 20.99
C ALA A 201 -1.67 27.26 19.79
N ASN A 202 -2.13 26.92 18.59
CA ASN A 202 -1.33 27.05 17.37
C ASN A 202 -1.03 28.51 17.02
N ALA A 203 -1.96 29.44 17.28
CA ALA A 203 -1.79 30.86 16.97
C ALA A 203 -0.96 31.63 18.02
N PHE A 204 -1.12 31.29 19.31
CA PHE A 204 -0.58 32.08 20.43
C PHE A 204 0.37 31.31 21.36
N GLY A 205 0.48 29.99 21.18
CA GLY A 205 1.19 29.06 22.05
C GLY A 205 0.29 28.42 23.12
N ASP A 206 0.73 27.26 23.63
CA ASP A 206 -0.05 26.40 24.54
C ASP A 206 -0.50 27.08 25.84
N GLY A 207 0.21 28.11 26.29
CA GLY A 207 -0.10 28.82 27.53
C GLY A 207 -1.28 29.81 27.40
N PHE A 208 -1.62 30.25 26.19
CA PHE A 208 -2.65 31.28 25.99
C PHE A 208 -4.08 30.76 26.26
N PRO A 209 -4.53 29.61 25.72
CA PRO A 209 -5.86 29.09 26.02
C PRO A 209 -6.06 28.80 27.50
N VAL A 210 -5.01 28.38 28.22
CA VAL A 210 -5.05 28.11 29.67
C VAL A 210 -5.33 29.39 30.46
N GLN A 211 -4.70 30.51 30.08
CA GLN A 211 -4.95 31.80 30.72
C GLN A 211 -6.33 32.35 30.35
N LEU A 212 -6.74 32.21 29.10
CA LEU A 212 -8.06 32.63 28.64
C LEU A 212 -9.20 31.88 29.36
N ALA A 213 -9.02 30.58 29.60
CA ALA A 213 -9.97 29.76 30.34
C ALA A 213 -10.16 30.20 31.81
N ALA A 214 -9.16 30.90 32.38
CA ALA A 214 -9.21 31.39 33.76
C ALA A 214 -9.84 32.80 33.87
N LEU A 215 -10.07 33.48 32.75
CA LEU A 215 -10.66 34.82 32.74
C LEU A 215 -12.19 34.77 32.85
N PRO A 216 -12.81 35.66 33.63
CA PRO A 216 -14.27 35.85 33.60
C PRO A 216 -14.76 36.32 32.23
N LEU A 217 -16.02 36.03 31.92
CA LEU A 217 -16.69 36.60 30.75
C LEU A 217 -16.68 38.13 30.81
N GLY A 218 -16.02 38.76 29.83
CA GLY A 218 -15.94 40.21 29.70
C GLY A 218 -14.65 40.86 30.22
N GLU A 219 -13.65 40.08 30.65
CA GLU A 219 -12.29 40.55 30.98
C GLU A 219 -11.22 40.13 29.96
#